data_AF-A0AAE3W970-F1
#
_entry.id   AF-A0AAE3W970-F1
#
_cell.length_a   1.000
_cell.length_b   1.000
_cell.length_c   1.000
_cell.angle_alpha   90.00
_cell.angle_beta   90.00
_cell.angle_gamma   90.00
#
_symmetry.space_group_name_H-M   'P 1'
#
loop_
_entity.id
_entity.type
_entity.pdbx_description
1 polymer ?
#
loop_
_entity_poly.entity_id
_entity_poly.type
_entity_poly.pdbx_seq_one_letter_code
_entity_poly.pdbx_strand_id
1 'polypeptide(L)' 'MSRLVTIVVAVIGTGLMMTFVIGLSHSISTGFAGFWGGFPFMVIAIFVILLALYDLWEESIRKDD' A
#
# COMPACT_ATOMS: atom_id res chain seq x y z
N MET A 1 -21.41 -9.36 8.05
CA MET A 1 -20.98 -8.92 6.71
C MET A 1 -20.63 -10.16 5.89
N SER A 2 -20.93 -10.20 4.59
CA SER A 2 -20.51 -11.33 3.74
C SER A 2 -18.99 -11.32 3.56
N ARG A 3 -18.31 -12.47 3.71
CA ARG A 3 -16.84 -12.58 3.54
C ARG A 3 -16.37 -12.01 2.19
N LEU A 4 -17.16 -12.23 1.13
CA LEU A 4 -16.87 -11.67 -0.20
C LEU A 4 -16.85 -10.14 -0.20
N VAL A 5 -17.74 -9.50 0.56
CA VAL A 5 -17.78 -8.04 0.66
C VAL A 5 -16.55 -7.53 1.41
N THR A 6 -16.14 -8.18 2.49
CA THR A 6 -14.91 -7.83 3.23
C THR A 6 -13.68 -7.90 2.33
N ILE A 7 -13.52 -9.00 1.59
CA ILE A 7 -12.38 -9.19 0.68
C ILE A 7 -12.38 -8.14 -0.44
N VAL A 8 -13.53 -7.88 -1.06
CA VAL A 8 -13.64 -6.89 -2.15
C VAL A 8 -13.31 -5.48 -1.64
N VAL A 9 -13.84 -5.09 -0.48
CA VAL A 9 -13.56 -3.78 0.12
C VAL A 9 -12.09 -3.66 0.51
N ALA A 10 -11.49 -4.70 1.10
CA ALA A 10 -10.08 -4.72 1.45
C ALA A 10 -9.18 -4.59 0.23
N VAL A 11 -9.45 -5.34 -0.85
CA VAL A 11 -8.69 -5.25 -2.10
C VAL A 11 -8.80 -3.87 -2.73
N ILE A 12 -9.99 -3.28 -2.77
CA ILE A 12 -10.19 -1.93 -3.32
C ILE A 12 -9.46 -0.88 -2.46
N GLY A 13 -9.60 -0.95 -1.13
CA GLY A 13 -8.96 -0.02 -0.21
C GLY A 13 -7.44 -0.07 -0.27
N THR A 14 -6.87 -1.27 -0.20
CA THR A 14 -5.43 -1.49 -0.29
C THR A 14 -4.88 -1.14 -1.67
N GLY A 15 -5.63 -1.42 -2.75
CA GLY A 15 -5.27 -1.01 -4.11
C GLY A 15 -5.21 0.50 -4.27
N LEU A 16 -6.23 1.23 -3.80
CA LEU A 16 -6.24 2.69 -3.80
C LEU A 16 -5.07 3.27 -2.99
N MET A 17 -4.82 2.73 -1.80
CA MET A 17 -3.72 3.14 -0.93
C MET A 17 -2.35 2.92 -1.61
N MET A 18 -2.13 1.77 -2.26
CA MET A 18 -0.90 1.51 -3.02
C MET A 18 -0.72 2.50 -4.17
N THR A 19 -1.75 2.72 -4.99
CA THR A 19 -1.66 3.65 -6.13
C THR A 19 -1.32 5.07 -5.66
N PHE A 20 -1.90 5.49 -4.53
CA PHE A 20 -1.59 6.77 -3.90
C PHE A 20 -0.14 6.84 -3.40
N VAL A 21 0.32 5.86 -2.61
CA VAL A 21 1.68 5.84 -2.05
C VAL A 21 2.75 5.79 -3.14
N ILE A 22 2.53 5.00 -4.20
CA ILE A 22 3.44 4.93 -5.36
C ILE A 22 3.44 6.28 -6.09
N GLY A 23 2.27 6.87 -6.33
CA GLY A 23 2.16 8.19 -6.96
C GLY A 23 2.85 9.30 -6.16
N LEU A 24 2.71 9.29 -4.84
CA LEU A 24 3.45 10.18 -3.94
C LEU A 24 4.96 9.95 -4.04
N SER A 25 5.41 8.70 -3.99
CA SER A 25 6.84 8.37 -4.08
C SER A 25 7.47 8.84 -5.37
N HIS A 26 6.76 8.65 -6.48
CA HIS A 26 7.21 9.12 -7.78
C HIS A 26 7.27 10.65 -7.81
N SER A 27 6.21 11.33 -7.38
CA SER A 27 6.12 12.80 -7.37
C SER A 27 7.23 13.45 -6.53
N ILE A 28 7.53 12.90 -5.34
CA ILE A 28 8.60 13.41 -4.47
C ILE A 28 9.99 13.17 -5.09
N SER A 29 10.21 11.99 -5.66
CA SER A 29 11.51 11.60 -6.23
C SER A 29 11.84 12.35 -7.53
N THR A 30 10.84 12.59 -8.39
CA THR A 30 11.06 13.31 -9.66
C THR A 30 10.87 14.82 -9.53
N GLY A 31 10.05 15.28 -8.57
CA GLY A 31 9.65 16.69 -8.47
C GLY A 31 10.42 17.51 -7.44
N PHE A 32 10.69 16.97 -6.24
CA PHE A 32 11.16 17.78 -5.09
C PHE A 32 12.62 17.51 -4.69
N ALA A 33 13.07 16.26 -4.68
CA ALA A 33 14.29 15.88 -3.98
C ALA A 33 15.36 15.20 -4.87
N GLY A 34 15.02 14.89 -6.13
CA GLY A 34 15.85 14.06 -7.00
C GLY A 34 15.96 12.61 -6.52
N PHE A 35 16.72 11.78 -7.23
CA PHE A 35 16.84 10.34 -6.91
C PHE A 35 17.37 10.09 -5.49
N TRP A 36 18.42 10.82 -5.08
CA TRP A 36 19.05 10.65 -3.77
C TRP A 36 18.21 11.17 -2.59
N GLY A 37 17.43 12.23 -2.80
CA GLY A 37 16.50 12.72 -1.77
C GLY A 37 15.19 11.93 -1.70
N GLY A 38 14.77 11.32 -2.82
CA GLY A 38 13.59 10.44 -2.89
C GLY A 38 13.86 9.00 -2.42
N PHE A 39 15.11 8.54 -2.46
CA PHE A 39 15.50 7.18 -2.03
C PHE A 39 15.03 6.78 -0.62
N PRO A 40 15.24 7.58 0.44
CA PRO A 40 14.73 7.23 1.78
C PRO A 40 13.19 7.13 1.81
N PHE A 41 12.49 7.98 1.06
CA PHE A 41 11.03 7.90 0.95
C PHE A 41 10.57 6.63 0.22
N MET A 42 11.28 6.25 -0.84
CA MET A 42 10.99 5.02 -1.60
C MET A 42 11.12 3.76 -0.73
N VAL A 43 12.13 3.69 0.14
CA VAL A 43 12.31 2.57 1.07
C VAL A 43 11.14 2.48 2.05
N ILE A 44 10.70 3.61 2.60
CA ILE A 44 9.54 3.67 3.51
C ILE A 44 8.26 3.27 2.76
N ALA A 45 8.06 3.79 1.54
CA ALA A 45 6.90 3.47 0.71
C ALA A 45 6.79 1.97 0.44
N ILE A 46 7.91 1.31 0.08
CA ILE A 46 7.97 -0.14 -0.12
C ILE A 46 7.62 -0.89 1.17
N PHE A 47 8.18 -0.47 2.30
CA PHE A 47 7.93 -1.11 3.59
C PHE A 47 6.44 -1.02 4.00
N VAL A 48 5.83 0.15 3.81
CA VAL A 48 4.40 0.38 4.08
C VAL A 48 3.52 -0.46 3.16
N ILE A 49 3.87 -0.60 1.87
CA ILE A 49 3.14 -1.47 0.93
C ILE A 49 3.21 -2.94 1.36
N LEU A 50 4.38 -3.40 1.82
CA LEU A 50 4.54 -4.77 2.34
C LEU A 50 3.68 -5.01 3.59
N LEU A 51 3.61 -4.04 4.50
CA LEU A 51 2.74 -4.11 5.67
C LEU A 51 1.25 -4.13 5.27
N ALA A 52 0.84 -3.31 4.31
CA ALA A 52 -0.54 -3.28 3.82
C ALA A 52 -0.94 -4.60 3.12
N LEU A 53 -0.02 -5.25 2.41
CA LEU A 53 -0.23 -6.58 1.84
C LEU A 53 -0.35 -7.66 2.92
N TYR A 54 0.51 -7.58 3.94
CA TYR A 54 0.47 -8.51 5.06
C TYR A 54 -0.85 -8.38 5.84
N ASP A 55 -1.29 -7.15 6.11
CA ASP A 55 -2.55 -6.85 6.78
C ASP A 55 -3.76 -7.32 5.95
N LEU A 56 -3.77 -7.06 4.64
CA LEU A 56 -4.80 -7.58 3.73
C LEU A 56 -4.85 -9.10 3.75
N TRP A 57 -3.71 -9.78 3.77
CA TRP A 57 -3.65 -11.24 3.81
C TRP A 57 -4.09 -11.80 5.17
N GLU A 58 -3.59 -11.24 6.28
CA GLU A 58 -3.92 -11.71 7.62
C GLU A 58 -5.41 -11.48 7.93
N GLU A 59 -5.94 -10.30 7.60
CA GLU A 59 -7.27 -9.91 8.04
C GLU A 59 -8.38 -10.29 7.07
N SER A 60 -8.10 -10.32 5.75
CA SER A 60 -9.11 -10.69 4.75
C SER A 60 -9.04 -12.13 4.28
N ILE A 61 -7.87 -12.79 4.36
CA ILE A 61 -7.66 -14.14 3.83
C ILE A 61 -7.45 -15.18 4.94
N ARG A 62 -6.68 -14.87 5.99
CA ARG A 62 -6.35 -15.83 7.07
C ARG A 62 -7.36 -15.87 8.21
N LYS A 63 -8.12 -14.78 8.43
CA LYS A 63 -9.12 -14.69 9.50
C LYS A 63 -10.38 -15.49 9.12
N ASP A 64 -10.34 -16.78 9.42
CA ASP A 64 -11.50 -17.68 9.39
C ASP A 64 -12.29 -17.56 10.70
N ASP A 65 -13.14 -16.53 10.80
CA ASP A 65 -14.32 -16.56 11.68
C ASP A 65 -15.58 -16.92 10.84
#